data_AF-A0A5N6Q0G6-F1
#
_entry.id   AF-A0A5N6Q0G6-F1
#
_cell.length_a   1.000
_cell.length_b   1.000
_cell.length_c   1.000
_cell.angle_alpha   90.00
_cell.angle_beta   90.00
_cell.angle_gamma   90.00
#
_symmetry.space_group_name_H-M   'P 1'
#
loop_
_entity.id
_entity.type
_entity.pdbx_description
1 polymer ?
#
loop_
_entity_poly.entity_id
_entity_poly.type
_entity_poly.pdbx_seq_one_letter_code
_entity_poly.pdbx_strand_id
1 'polypeptide(L)' 'MNKSVKGTAIGIDLGTTYSCVAAWFDQHNRVEIIPNQQDVKRLMGARFNDGVVQKDTASTPFKVVKGSVEKPVIVFEHE' A
#
# COMPACT_ATOMS: atom_id res chain seq x y z
N MET A 1 -32.44 6.93 -3.59
CA MET A 1 -32.21 6.29 -2.28
C MET A 1 -30.71 6.20 -2.06
N ASN A 2 -30.13 6.98 -1.14
CA ASN A 2 -28.70 6.86 -0.83
C ASN A 2 -28.50 5.61 0.03
N LYS A 3 -27.83 4.59 -0.53
CA LYS A 3 -27.35 3.47 0.28
C LYS A 3 -26.31 4.03 1.26
N SER A 4 -26.62 4.03 2.54
CA SER A 4 -25.62 4.28 3.57
C SER A 4 -24.58 3.17 3.48
N VAL A 5 -23.36 3.51 3.07
CA VAL A 5 -22.25 2.56 3.02
C VAL A 5 -21.83 2.33 4.46
N LYS A 6 -22.14 1.16 5.00
CA LYS A 6 -21.67 0.72 6.31
C LYS A 6 -20.18 0.38 6.19
N GLY A 7 -19.32 1.38 6.30
CA GLY A 7 -17.87 1.24 6.18
C GLY A 7 -17.20 1.02 7.54
N THR A 8 -16.18 0.16 7.59
CA THR A 8 -15.30 0.03 8.75
C THR A 8 -14.44 1.28 8.89
N ALA A 9 -14.42 1.88 10.07
CA ALA A 9 -13.54 3.02 10.35
C ALA A 9 -12.07 2.56 10.42
N ILE A 10 -11.19 3.27 9.71
CA ILE A 10 -9.74 3.05 9.70
C ILE A 10 -9.02 4.23 10.34
N GLY A 11 -8.03 3.95 11.18
CA GLY A 11 -7.07 4.91 11.69
C GLY A 11 -5.76 4.80 10.93
N ILE A 12 -5.29 5.91 10.35
CA ILE A 12 -4.02 5.96 9.61
C ILE A 12 -3.08 6.90 10.35
N ASP A 13 -1.97 6.34 10.84
CA ASP A 13 -0.85 7.11 11.37
C ASP A 13 0.21 7.31 10.28
N LEU A 14 0.43 8.57 9.91
CA LEU A 14 1.35 8.98 8.84
C LEU A 14 2.65 9.55 9.44
N GLY A 15 3.47 8.68 10.01
CA GLY A 15 4.82 9.06 10.41
C GLY A 15 5.78 9.22 9.22
N THR A 16 6.83 10.01 9.44
CA THR A 16 7.87 10.32 8.44
C THR A 16 8.66 9.08 8.01
N THR A 17 9.07 8.25 8.98
CA THR A 17 9.82 7.00 8.73
C THR A 17 8.89 5.80 8.61
N TYR A 18 7.96 5.64 9.56
CA TYR A 18 7.02 4.52 9.62
C TYR A 18 5.59 5.03 9.61
N SER A 19 4.71 4.25 9.02
CA SER A 19 3.27 4.54 8.97
C SER A 19 2.53 3.30 9.45
N CYS A 20 1.37 3.49 10.05
CA CYS A 20 0.58 2.40 10.62
C CYS A 20 -0.87 2.55 10.17
N VAL A 21 -1.55 1.43 9.91
CA VAL A 21 -2.99 1.41 9.67
C VAL A 21 -3.60 0.43 10.66
N ALA A 22 -4.66 0.87 11.32
CA ALA A 22 -5.44 0.04 12.20
C ALA A 22 -6.93 0.16 11.88
N ALA A 23 -7.70 -0.90 12.09
CA ALA A 23 -9.15 -0.88 11.94
C ALA A 23 -9.82 -1.42 13.20
N TRP A 24 -10.99 -0.87 13.51
CA TRP A 24 -11.87 -1.41 14.55
C TRP A 24 -12.69 -2.56 13.95
N PHE A 25 -12.55 -3.76 14.49
CA PHE A 25 -13.32 -4.93 14.04
C PHE A 25 -14.39 -5.26 15.07
N ASP A 26 -15.65 -4.92 14.77
CA ASP A 26 -16.79 -5.17 15.67
C ASP A 26 -16.91 -6.64 16.09
N GLN A 27 -16.60 -7.57 15.17
CA GLN A 27 -16.61 -9.01 15.40
C GLN A 27 -15.63 -9.45 16.50
N HIS A 28 -14.51 -8.73 16.62
CA HIS A 28 -13.42 -9.04 17.55
C HIS A 28 -13.40 -8.12 18.77
N ASN A 29 -14.27 -7.10 18.78
CA ASN A 29 -14.37 -6.05 19.80
C ASN A 29 -13.00 -5.45 20.17
N ARG A 30 -12.15 -5.24 19.18
CA ARG A 30 -10.80 -4.67 19.35
C ARG A 30 -10.33 -3.93 18.11
N VAL A 31 -9.32 -3.09 18.33
CA VAL A 31 -8.48 -2.52 17.26
C VAL A 31 -7.48 -3.58 16.81
N GLU A 32 -7.30 -3.74 15.51
CA GLU A 32 -6.21 -4.53 14.95
C GLU A 32 -5.32 -3.70 14.04
N ILE A 33 -4.01 -3.93 14.17
CA ILE A 33 -3.02 -3.38 13.25
C ILE A 33 -3.04 -4.21 11.98
N ILE A 34 -3.24 -3.55 10.84
CA ILE A 34 -3.25 -4.19 9.53
C ILE A 34 -1.78 -4.35 9.11
N PRO A 35 -1.24 -5.59 9.08
CA PRO A 35 0.14 -5.79 8.67
C PRO A 35 0.27 -5.45 7.19
N ASN A 36 1.24 -4.60 6.86
CA ASN A 36 1.61 -4.40 5.48
C ASN A 36 2.46 -5.59 5.02
N GLN A 37 1.85 -6.55 4.32
CA GLN A 37 2.59 -7.70 3.75
C GLN A 37 3.42 -7.31 2.51
N GLN A 38 3.25 -6.12 1.94
CA GLN A 38 3.87 -5.73 0.67
C GLN A 38 4.67 -4.44 0.81
N ASP A 39 5.95 -4.46 0.45
CA ASP A 39 6.89 -3.33 0.61
C ASP A 39 6.65 -2.15 -0.37
N VAL A 40 5.39 -1.87 -0.74
CA VAL A 40 4.99 -0.77 -1.63
C VAL A 40 5.48 0.59 -1.13
N LYS A 41 5.62 0.77 0.19
CA LYS A 41 6.19 1.99 0.78
C LYS A 41 7.59 2.30 0.25
N ARG A 42 8.41 1.30 -0.12
CA ARG A 42 9.75 1.50 -0.69
C ARG A 42 9.73 2.11 -2.08
N LEU A 43 8.61 1.99 -2.81
CA LEU A 43 8.44 2.58 -4.14
C LEU A 43 8.01 4.06 -4.07
N MET A 44 7.50 4.52 -2.93
CA MET A 44 7.04 5.90 -2.78
C MET A 44 8.23 6.87 -2.73
N GLY A 45 8.29 7.80 -3.68
CA GLY A 45 9.36 8.80 -3.78
C GLY A 45 10.69 8.29 -4.35
N ALA A 46 10.80 6.99 -4.64
CA ALA A 46 11.97 6.40 -5.28
C ALA A 46 11.94 6.59 -6.81
N ARG A 47 13.09 6.46 -7.45
CA ARG A 47 13.20 6.39 -8.92
C ARG A 47 13.18 4.94 -9.36
N PHE A 48 12.56 4.67 -10.48
CA PHE A 48 12.43 3.34 -11.07
C PHE A 48 13.78 2.67 -11.23
N ASN A 49 14.81 3.44 -11.61
CA ASN A 49 16.15 2.93 -11.85
C ASN A 49 17.02 2.78 -10.59
N ASP A 50 16.48 3.07 -9.40
CA ASP A 50 17.21 2.86 -8.15
C ASP A 50 17.45 1.36 -7.94
N GLY A 51 18.67 0.98 -7.54
CA GLY A 51 19.05 -0.42 -7.40
C GLY A 51 18.21 -1.21 -6.39
N VAL A 52 17.62 -0.53 -5.40
CA VAL A 52 16.67 -1.14 -4.46
C VAL A 52 15.33 -1.42 -5.13
N VAL A 53 14.79 -0.47 -5.91
CA VAL A 53 13.52 -0.63 -6.65
C VAL A 53 13.62 -1.74 -7.69
N GLN A 54 14.76 -1.86 -8.37
CA GLN A 54 14.98 -2.95 -9.33
C GLN A 54 15.01 -4.33 -8.67
N LYS A 55 15.58 -4.43 -7.47
CA LYS A 55 15.56 -5.68 -6.67
C LYS A 55 14.16 -6.00 -6.17
N ASP A 56 13.43 -5.00 -5.67
CA ASP A 56 12.08 -5.17 -5.15
C ASP A 56 11.09 -5.55 -6.28
N THR A 57 11.22 -4.95 -7.46
CA THR A 57 10.38 -5.28 -8.64
C THR A 57 10.50 -6.76 -9.04
N ALA A 58 11.66 -7.38 -8.81
CA ALA A 58 11.88 -8.80 -9.12
C ALA A 58 11.27 -9.76 -8.08
N SER A 59 11.00 -9.29 -6.85
CA SER A 59 10.51 -10.11 -5.73
C SER A 59 9.02 -9.87 -5.42
N THR A 60 8.41 -8.84 -5.98
CA THR A 60 6.99 -8.52 -5.75
C THR A 60 6.06 -9.37 -6.62
N PRO A 61 4.87 -9.76 -6.10
CA PRO A 61 3.87 -10.53 -6.85
C PRO A 61 3.11 -9.70 -7.90
N PHE A 62 3.33 -8.37 -7.94
CA PHE A 62 2.70 -7.44 -8.88
C PHE A 62 3.74 -6.84 -9.81
N LYS A 63 3.30 -6.44 -11.01
CA LYS A 63 4.16 -5.86 -12.04
C LYS A 63 4.41 -4.38 -11.73
N VAL A 64 5.69 -4.00 -11.62
CA VAL A 64 6.11 -2.58 -11.54
C VAL A 64 6.75 -2.17 -12.86
N VAL A 65 6.30 -1.05 -13.43
CA VAL A 65 6.81 -0.51 -14.71
C VAL A 65 7.35 0.91 -14.54
N LYS A 66 8.21 1.33 -15.47
CA LYS A 66 8.71 2.70 -15.54
C LYS A 66 7.62 3.64 -16.05
N GLY A 67 7.15 4.54 -15.19
CA GLY A 67 6.25 5.64 -15.56
C GLY A 67 7.01 6.92 -15.95
N SER A 68 6.25 8.00 -16.12
CA SER A 68 6.79 9.32 -16.45
C SER A 68 7.78 9.81 -15.39
N VAL A 69 8.87 10.45 -15.85
CA VAL A 69 9.91 11.02 -14.96
C VAL A 69 10.50 9.97 -14.02
N GLU A 70 10.74 8.76 -14.53
CA GLU A 70 11.29 7.62 -13.78
C GLU A 70 10.46 7.20 -12.56
N LYS A 71 9.19 7.55 -12.47
CA LYS A 71 8.35 7.13 -11.35
C LYS A 71 8.03 5.62 -11.48
N PRO A 72 8.27 4.77 -10.45
CA PRO A 72 7.78 3.40 -10.47
C PRO A 72 6.25 3.38 -10.37
N VAL A 73 5.60 2.60 -11.26
CA VAL A 73 4.14 2.47 -11.33
C VAL A 73 3.76 1.01 -11.20
N ILE A 74 2.90 0.69 -10.22
CA ILE A 74 2.35 -0.66 -10.08
C ILE A 74 1.17 -0.81 -11.04
N VAL A 75 1.19 -1.88 -11.83
CA VAL A 75 0.12 -2.24 -12.75
C VAL A 75 -0.58 -3.48 -12.21
N PHE A 76 -1.89 -3.38 -12.06
CA PHE A 76 -2.76 -4.51 -11.77
C PHE A 76 -3.57 -4.81 -13.05
N GLU A 77 -3.55 -6.05 -13.51
CA GLU A 77 -4.51 -6.52 -14.49
C GLU A 77 -5.78 -6.92 -13.73
N HIS A 78 -6.93 -6.39 -14.14
CA HIS A 78 -8.22 -6.88 -13.65
C HIS A 78 -8.75 -7.85 -14.71
N GLU A 79 -9.21 -9.02 -14.28
CA GLU A 79 -10.12 -9.85 -15.10
C GLU A 79 -11.54 -9.30 -15.05
#